data_AF-A0A8B7DZ73-F1
#
_entry.id   AF-A0A8B7DZ73-F1
#
_cell.length_a   1.000
_cell.length_b   1.000
_cell.length_c   1.000
_cell.angle_alpha   90.00
_cell.angle_beta   90.00
_cell.angle_gamma   90.00
#
_symmetry.space_group_name_H-M   'P 1'
#
loop_
_entity.id
_entity.type
_entity.pdbx_description
1 polymer ?
#
loop_
_entity_poly.entity_id
_entity_poly.type
_entity_poly.pdbx_seq_one_letter_code
_entity_poly.pdbx_strand_id
1 'polypeptide(L)'
;MLKKSKKRKSKERLREIIKKRRLSSHKTGLGCNCIRLKCFDNVKEEDRKVLARYFNSLSSKDAQDSYFASLITLNNVSRRRPRNINSKGYNSSYTYKLFITNHEIFASSFVYVCFSAFISIFGIKKGRLETIKRSLLTTGHSP
;
A
#
# COMPACT_ATOMS: atom_id res chain seq x y z
N MET A 1 -37.24 -29.07 -27.61
CA MET A 1 -36.53 -28.46 -26.47
C MET A 1 -35.55 -27.40 -26.96
N LEU A 2 -35.85 -26.11 -26.75
CA LEU A 2 -34.97 -25.00 -27.14
C LEU A 2 -33.83 -24.86 -26.13
N LYS A 3 -32.61 -25.24 -26.50
CA LYS A 3 -31.38 -24.94 -25.73
C LYS A 3 -31.20 -23.42 -25.67
N LYS A 4 -31.50 -22.81 -24.53
CA LYS A 4 -31.22 -21.39 -24.26
C LYS A 4 -29.74 -21.10 -24.52
N SER A 5 -29.44 -20.17 -25.42
CA SER A 5 -28.08 -19.79 -25.77
C SER A 5 -27.34 -19.19 -24.58
N LYS A 6 -26.08 -19.62 -24.37
CA LYS A 6 -25.20 -19.16 -23.28
C LYS A 6 -24.82 -17.68 -23.45
N LYS A 7 -25.70 -16.75 -23.08
CA LYS A 7 -25.45 -15.30 -23.00
C LYS A 7 -24.55 -14.90 -21.81
N ARG A 8 -23.48 -15.66 -21.52
CA ARG A 8 -22.60 -15.50 -20.33
C ARG A 8 -21.18 -14.96 -20.60
N LYS A 9 -20.61 -15.10 -21.81
CA LYS A 9 -19.19 -14.80 -22.07
C LYS A 9 -18.80 -13.31 -22.09
N SER A 10 -19.68 -12.39 -22.53
CA SER A 10 -19.28 -10.97 -22.67
C SER A 10 -19.23 -10.21 -21.34
N LYS A 11 -20.20 -10.45 -20.44
CA LYS A 11 -20.25 -9.80 -19.13
C LYS A 11 -19.07 -10.21 -18.23
N GLU A 12 -18.63 -11.46 -18.35
CA GLU A 12 -17.48 -11.99 -17.61
C GLU A 12 -16.16 -11.37 -18.08
N ARG A 13 -15.93 -11.34 -19.40
CA ARG A 13 -14.77 -10.64 -19.99
C ARG A 13 -14.73 -9.16 -19.61
N LEU A 14 -15.88 -8.48 -19.62
CA LEU A 14 -15.96 -7.07 -19.20
C LEU A 14 -15.59 -6.90 -17.72
N ARG A 15 -16.01 -7.80 -16.84
CA ARG A 15 -15.63 -7.78 -15.41
C ARG A 15 -14.13 -7.98 -15.23
N GLU A 16 -13.53 -8.90 -15.97
CA GLU A 16 -12.07 -9.11 -15.93
C GLU A 16 -11.30 -7.88 -16.39
N ILE A 17 -11.73 -7.24 -17.47
CA ILE A 17 -11.13 -5.99 -17.97
C ILE A 17 -11.24 -4.89 -16.91
N ILE A 18 -12.42 -4.71 -16.30
CA ILE A 18 -12.61 -3.74 -15.21
C ILE A 18 -11.71 -4.05 -14.02
N LYS A 19 -11.57 -5.33 -13.65
CA LYS A 19 -10.70 -5.77 -12.54
C LYS A 19 -9.23 -5.44 -12.84
N LYS A 20 -8.74 -5.78 -14.04
CA LYS A 20 -7.38 -5.45 -14.49
C LYS A 20 -7.13 -3.94 -14.56
N ARG A 21 -8.10 -3.17 -15.05
CA ARG A 21 -8.01 -1.71 -15.10
C ARG A 21 -7.93 -1.13 -13.69
N ARG A 22 -8.74 -1.60 -12.75
CA ARG A 22 -8.68 -1.15 -11.34
C ARG A 22 -7.35 -1.48 -10.67
N LEU A 23 -6.73 -2.60 -11.05
CA LEU A 23 -5.44 -3.03 -10.51
C LEU A 23 -4.27 -2.13 -10.94
N SER A 24 -4.32 -1.60 -12.17
CA SER A 24 -3.18 -0.94 -12.84
C SER A 24 -3.33 0.58 -13.00
N SER A 25 -4.43 1.17 -12.51
CA SER A 25 -4.76 2.59 -12.71
C SER A 25 -4.50 3.49 -11.50
N HIS A 26 -3.66 3.05 -10.56
CA HIS A 26 -3.35 3.87 -9.39
C HIS A 26 -2.50 5.08 -9.79
N LYS A 27 -2.87 6.25 -9.26
CA LYS A 27 -2.16 7.51 -9.51
C LYS A 27 -1.71 8.10 -8.19
N THR A 28 -0.49 8.63 -8.18
CA THR A 28 0.04 9.37 -7.03
C THR A 28 -0.87 10.57 -6.72
N GLY A 29 -1.23 10.70 -5.45
CA GLY A 29 -2.12 11.74 -4.95
C GLY A 29 -1.38 12.99 -4.48
N LEU A 30 -2.10 13.83 -3.73
CA LEU A 30 -1.57 15.06 -3.14
C LEU A 30 -0.51 14.79 -2.07
N GLY A 31 0.46 15.70 -1.95
CA GLY A 31 1.51 15.64 -0.94
C GLY A 31 1.00 15.54 0.50
N CYS A 32 1.85 15.01 1.38
CA CYS A 32 1.62 15.13 2.83
C CYS A 32 2.43 16.29 3.41
N ASN A 33 1.85 17.01 4.37
CA ASN A 33 2.50 18.15 5.02
C ASN A 33 3.20 17.75 6.33
N CYS A 34 3.84 16.57 6.37
CA CYS A 34 4.42 16.05 7.60
C CYS A 34 5.76 16.75 7.92
N ILE A 35 5.81 17.46 9.05
CA ILE A 35 7.00 18.24 9.45
C ILE A 35 8.18 17.32 9.82
N ARG A 36 7.91 16.21 10.50
CA ARG A 36 8.95 15.32 11.04
C ARG A 36 9.70 14.52 9.98
N LEU A 37 8.97 13.96 9.03
CA LEU A 37 9.53 13.04 8.03
C LEU A 37 9.72 13.68 6.65
N LYS A 38 9.15 14.87 6.42
CA LYS A 38 9.25 15.63 5.16
C LYS A 38 9.15 14.72 3.93
N CYS A 39 8.13 13.85 3.91
CA CYS A 39 8.15 12.68 3.03
C CYS A 39 8.20 13.04 1.54
N PHE A 40 7.55 14.13 1.13
CA PHE A 40 7.53 14.56 -0.27
C PHE A 40 8.78 15.34 -0.69
N ASP A 41 9.58 15.80 0.28
CA ASP A 41 10.89 16.40 0.04
C ASP A 41 11.96 15.29 -0.05
N ASN A 42 11.86 14.28 0.83
CA ASN A 42 12.81 13.17 0.91
C ASN A 42 12.63 12.12 -0.20
N VAL A 43 11.42 11.95 -0.72
CA VAL A 43 11.14 11.02 -1.83
C VAL A 43 10.89 11.86 -3.07
N LYS A 44 11.83 11.88 -4.01
CA LYS A 44 11.71 12.72 -5.23
C LYS A 44 10.53 12.29 -6.09
N GLU A 45 10.04 13.19 -6.93
CA GLU A 45 8.91 12.88 -7.80
C GLU A 45 9.17 11.72 -8.75
N GLU A 46 10.40 11.61 -9.26
CA GLU A 46 10.85 10.51 -10.12
C GLU A 46 10.74 9.17 -9.39
N ASP A 47 11.25 9.09 -8.17
CA ASP A 47 11.17 7.89 -7.32
C ASP A 47 9.71 7.50 -7.04
N ARG A 48 8.86 8.49 -6.73
CA ARG A 48 7.41 8.26 -6.54
C ARG A 48 6.77 7.67 -7.80
N LYS A 49 7.13 8.18 -8.98
CA LYS A 49 6.64 7.66 -10.27
C LYS A 49 7.14 6.23 -10.50
N VAL A 50 8.39 5.92 -10.20
CA VAL A 50 8.96 4.56 -10.34
C VAL A 50 8.23 3.59 -9.41
N LEU A 51 8.05 3.95 -8.13
CA LEU A 51 7.31 3.15 -7.15
C LEU A 51 5.87 2.88 -7.59
N ALA A 52 5.16 3.92 -8.05
CA ALA A 52 3.79 3.79 -8.53
C ALA A 52 3.70 2.93 -9.80
N ARG A 53 4.65 3.06 -10.73
CA ARG A 53 4.72 2.22 -11.94
C ARG A 53 4.97 0.76 -11.58
N TYR A 54 5.93 0.47 -10.71
CA TYR A 54 6.19 -0.87 -10.23
C TYR A 54 4.95 -1.49 -9.58
N PHE A 55 4.29 -0.75 -8.69
CA PHE A 55 3.06 -1.20 -8.03
C PHE A 55 1.93 -1.53 -9.03
N ASN A 56 1.73 -0.67 -10.04
CA ASN A 56 0.74 -0.88 -11.09
C ASN A 56 1.10 -2.03 -12.05
N SER A 57 2.36 -2.43 -12.12
CA SER A 57 2.83 -3.56 -12.95
C SER A 57 2.54 -4.93 -12.33
N LEU A 58 2.24 -4.99 -11.02
CA LEU A 58 1.95 -6.25 -10.34
C LEU A 58 0.67 -6.90 -10.89
N SER A 59 0.71 -8.22 -11.07
CA SER A 59 -0.29 -8.97 -11.84
C SER A 59 -1.61 -9.24 -11.10
N SER A 60 -1.58 -9.20 -9.76
CA SER A 60 -2.74 -9.50 -8.92
C SER A 60 -2.83 -8.58 -7.71
N LYS A 61 -4.04 -8.53 -7.11
CA LYS A 61 -4.27 -7.79 -5.86
C LYS A 61 -3.41 -8.36 -4.74
N ASP A 62 -3.25 -9.67 -4.71
CA ASP A 62 -2.54 -10.37 -3.66
C ASP A 62 -1.04 -10.08 -3.78
N ALA A 63 -0.48 -10.05 -5.00
CA ALA A 63 0.90 -9.59 -5.23
C ALA A 63 1.12 -8.14 -4.75
N GLN A 64 0.15 -7.25 -5.01
CA GLN A 64 0.17 -5.88 -4.49
C GLN A 64 0.11 -5.81 -2.96
N ASP A 65 -0.73 -6.63 -2.33
CA ASP A 65 -0.88 -6.65 -0.87
C ASP A 65 0.34 -7.28 -0.18
N SER A 66 0.96 -8.31 -0.78
CA SER A 66 2.24 -8.87 -0.34
C SER A 66 3.38 -7.86 -0.49
N TYR A 67 3.40 -7.10 -1.59
CA TYR A 67 4.36 -6.01 -1.75
C TYR A 67 4.20 -4.97 -0.63
N PHE A 68 2.98 -4.50 -0.36
CA PHE A 68 2.75 -3.58 0.76
C PHE A 68 3.11 -4.17 2.12
N ALA A 69 2.80 -5.44 2.37
CA ALA A 69 3.21 -6.12 3.60
C ALA A 69 4.73 -6.07 3.79
N SER A 70 5.52 -6.25 2.72
CA SER A 70 6.99 -6.14 2.79
C SER A 70 7.50 -4.73 3.15
N LEU A 71 6.71 -3.70 2.82
CA LEU A 71 7.02 -2.30 3.09
C LEU A 71 6.55 -1.83 4.48
N ILE A 72 5.79 -2.65 5.20
CA ILE A 72 5.24 -2.34 6.51
C ILE A 72 5.98 -3.16 7.55
N THR A 73 6.49 -2.50 8.59
CA THR A 73 7.09 -3.17 9.73
C THR A 73 6.21 -2.95 10.96
N LEU A 74 5.79 -4.07 11.55
CA LEU A 74 5.05 -4.11 12.81
C LEU A 74 6.03 -3.95 13.97
N ASN A 75 5.83 -2.90 14.76
CA ASN A 75 6.65 -2.62 15.92
C ASN A 75 5.86 -2.96 17.20
N ASN A 76 6.43 -3.84 18.02
CA ASN A 76 5.88 -4.16 19.34
C ASN A 76 5.94 -2.93 20.25
N VAL A 77 4.84 -2.65 20.95
CA VAL A 77 4.77 -1.51 21.87
C VAL A 77 5.53 -1.85 23.14
N SER A 78 6.76 -1.35 23.26
CA SER A 78 7.66 -1.65 24.39
C SER A 78 7.16 -1.13 25.74
N ARG A 79 6.52 0.05 25.79
CA ARG A 79 5.99 0.61 27.04
C ARG A 79 4.78 1.52 26.77
N ARG A 80 3.70 1.31 27.53
CA ARG A 80 2.55 2.23 27.53
C ARG A 80 2.75 3.29 28.60
N ARG A 81 2.54 4.56 28.25
CA ARG A 81 2.32 5.64 29.21
C ARG A 81 0.93 6.23 28.92
N PRO A 82 -0.14 5.56 29.35
CA PRO A 82 -1.48 6.09 29.17
C PRO A 82 -1.58 7.43 29.92
N ARG A 83 -1.90 8.51 29.22
CA ARG A 83 -2.19 9.81 29.85
C ARG A 83 -3.58 9.82 30.52
N ASN A 84 -4.44 8.86 30.17
CA ASN A 84 -5.79 8.70 30.71
C ASN A 84 -6.08 7.20 30.93
N ILE A 85 -6.59 6.85 32.12
CA ILE A 85 -6.93 5.49 32.56
C ILE A 85 -7.90 4.79 31.59
N ASN A 86 -8.80 5.54 30.94
CA ASN A 86 -9.80 4.99 30.03
C ASN A 86 -9.34 4.88 28.56
N SER A 87 -8.09 5.24 28.25
CA SER A 87 -7.61 5.16 26.86
C SER A 87 -7.27 3.72 26.48
N LYS A 88 -8.08 3.13 25.59
CA LYS A 88 -7.70 1.90 24.86
C LYS A 88 -6.55 2.25 23.91
N GLY A 89 -5.32 2.18 24.39
CA GLY A 89 -4.13 2.42 23.59
C GLY A 89 -4.03 1.45 22.41
N TYR A 90 -3.40 1.89 21.32
CA TYR A 90 -3.09 0.98 20.20
C TYR A 90 -2.11 -0.10 20.68
N ASN A 91 -2.43 -1.36 20.38
CA ASN A 91 -1.59 -2.51 20.77
C ASN A 91 -0.34 -2.65 19.89
N SER A 92 -0.23 -1.86 18.81
CA SER A 92 0.84 -1.96 17.83
C SER A 92 1.16 -0.62 17.20
N SER A 93 2.44 -0.45 16.86
CA SER A 93 2.92 0.66 16.04
C SER A 93 3.37 0.13 14.68
N TYR A 94 3.33 0.98 13.65
CA TYR A 94 3.68 0.60 12.29
C TYR A 94 4.64 1.61 11.71
N THR A 95 5.65 1.11 11.01
CA THR A 95 6.55 1.93 10.20
C THR A 95 6.40 1.55 8.74
N TYR A 96 6.49 2.55 7.86
CA TYR A 96 6.36 2.39 6.42
C TYR A 96 7.69 2.78 5.79
N LYS A 97 8.30 1.84 5.06
CA LYS A 97 9.56 2.04 4.35
C LYS A 97 9.32 1.97 2.86
N LEU A 98 9.99 2.82 2.10
CA LEU A 98 10.02 2.78 0.63
C LEU A 98 11.44 2.50 0.21
N PHE A 99 11.63 1.52 -0.68
CA PHE A 99 12.93 1.25 -1.28
C PHE A 99 13.15 2.19 -2.47
N ILE A 100 14.22 2.97 -2.42
CA ILE A 100 14.61 3.90 -3.48
C ILE A 100 15.94 3.41 -4.05
N THR A 101 15.96 3.17 -5.36
CA THR A 101 17.17 2.77 -6.07
C THR A 101 17.83 4.02 -6.63
N ASN A 102 19.06 4.29 -6.20
CA ASN A 102 19.87 5.33 -6.80
C ASN A 102 20.65 4.72 -7.99
N HIS A 103 20.31 5.15 -9.19
CA HIS A 103 20.89 4.66 -10.44
C HIS A 103 22.34 5.09 -10.65
N GLU A 104 22.79 6.20 -10.04
CA GLU A 104 24.16 6.70 -10.21
C GLU A 104 25.19 5.83 -9.49
N ILE A 105 24.82 5.30 -8.31
CA ILE A 105 25.69 4.49 -7.46
C ILE A 105 25.27 3.02 -7.39
N PHE A 106 24.28 2.62 -8.21
CA PHE A 106 23.69 1.27 -8.23
C PHE A 106 23.34 0.73 -6.82
N ALA A 107 22.92 1.61 -5.92
CA ALA A 107 22.63 1.27 -4.54
C ALA A 107 21.15 1.44 -4.23
N SER A 108 20.59 0.50 -3.46
CA SER A 108 19.23 0.61 -2.94
C SER A 108 19.27 1.08 -1.49
N SER A 109 18.55 2.16 -1.19
CA SER A 109 18.34 2.65 0.17
C SER A 109 16.86 2.57 0.54
N PHE A 110 16.54 2.78 1.82
CA PHE A 110 15.15 2.90 2.25
C PHE A 110 14.89 4.24 2.93
N VAL A 111 13.69 4.78 2.70
CA VAL A 111 13.22 6.00 3.34
C VAL A 111 11.95 5.71 4.12
N TYR A 112 11.89 6.21 5.36
CA TYR A 112 10.69 6.11 6.17
C TYR A 112 9.68 7.18 5.79
N VAL A 113 8.42 6.76 5.60
CA VAL A 113 7.32 7.66 5.25
C VAL A 113 6.19 7.58 6.25
N CYS A 114 5.39 8.64 6.33
CA CYS A 114 4.17 8.63 7.13
C CYS A 114 3.06 7.84 6.41
N PHE A 115 2.04 7.44 7.16
CA PHE A 115 0.88 6.73 6.62
C PHE A 115 0.21 7.48 5.46
N SER A 116 0.01 8.79 5.60
CA SER A 116 -0.62 9.62 4.57
C SER A 116 0.23 9.70 3.30
N ALA A 117 1.55 9.80 3.44
CA ALA A 117 2.47 9.79 2.31
C ALA A 117 2.40 8.46 1.56
N PHE A 118 2.44 7.35 2.29
CA PHE A 118 2.36 6.01 1.71
C PHE A 118 1.09 5.84 0.87
N ILE A 119 -0.07 6.20 1.45
CA ILE A 119 -1.37 6.17 0.76
C ILE A 119 -1.35 7.02 -0.49
N SER A 120 -0.80 8.23 -0.39
CA SER A 120 -0.75 9.18 -1.50
C SER A 120 0.17 8.71 -2.62
N ILE A 121 1.39 8.26 -2.31
CA ILE A 121 2.38 7.79 -3.29
C ILE A 121 1.79 6.67 -4.16
N PHE A 122 1.13 5.70 -3.54
CA PHE A 122 0.55 4.55 -4.24
C PHE A 122 -0.90 4.76 -4.69
N GLY A 123 -1.54 5.89 -4.41
CA GLY A 123 -2.92 6.16 -4.85
C GLY A 123 -3.94 5.14 -4.35
N ILE A 124 -3.80 4.67 -3.12
CA ILE A 124 -4.69 3.66 -2.52
C ILE A 124 -5.66 4.29 -1.53
N LYS A 125 -6.73 3.56 -1.18
CA LYS A 125 -7.65 3.97 -0.12
C LYS A 125 -7.11 3.54 1.24
N LYS A 126 -7.35 4.36 2.27
CA LYS A 126 -7.02 4.07 3.68
C LYS A 126 -7.44 2.66 4.11
N GLY A 127 -8.66 2.26 3.76
CA GLY A 127 -9.21 0.95 4.14
C GLY A 127 -8.36 -0.24 3.70
N ARG A 128 -7.72 -0.17 2.51
CA ARG A 128 -6.86 -1.25 2.01
C ARG A 128 -5.65 -1.46 2.93
N LEU A 129 -4.99 -0.37 3.31
CA LEU A 129 -3.81 -0.41 4.16
C LEU A 129 -4.16 -0.85 5.59
N GLU A 130 -5.33 -0.45 6.11
CA GLU A 130 -5.83 -0.94 7.40
C GLU A 130 -6.11 -2.45 7.40
N THR A 131 -6.64 -3.01 6.30
CA THR A 131 -6.81 -4.46 6.16
C THR A 131 -5.49 -5.19 6.22
N ILE A 132 -4.47 -4.70 5.50
CA ILE A 132 -3.13 -5.32 5.51
C ILE A 132 -2.52 -5.25 6.91
N LYS A 133 -2.62 -4.12 7.61
CA LYS A 133 -2.16 -3.97 8.99
C LYS A 133 -2.81 -4.98 9.93
N ARG A 134 -4.14 -5.18 9.82
CA ARG A 134 -4.85 -6.18 10.62
C ARG A 134 -4.37 -7.59 10.31
N SER A 135 -4.19 -7.93 9.03
CA SER A 135 -3.65 -9.24 8.63
C SER A 135 -2.26 -9.50 9.20
N LEU A 136 -1.37 -8.50 9.13
CA LEU A 136 -0.03 -8.58 9.70
C LEU A 136 -0.04 -8.79 11.21
N LEU A 137 -0.99 -8.18 11.93
CA LEU A 137 -1.17 -8.41 13.36
C LEU A 137 -1.63 -9.83 13.69
N THR A 138 -2.57 -10.37 12.91
CA THR A 138 -3.22 -11.65 13.24
C THR A 138 -2.46 -12.86 12.72
N THR A 139 -1.87 -12.76 11.53
CA THR A 139 -1.27 -13.89 10.80
C THR A 139 0.21 -13.71 10.50
N GLY A 140 0.76 -12.50 10.64
CA GLY A 140 2.12 -12.18 10.19
C GLY A 140 2.30 -12.07 8.68
N HIS A 141 1.24 -12.29 7.88
CA HIS A 141 1.29 -12.30 6.41
C HIS A 141 0.26 -11.35 5.78
N SER A 142 0.42 -11.08 4.48
CA SER A 142 -0.56 -10.31 3.71
C SER A 142 -1.91 -11.06 3.62
N PRO A 143 -3.04 -10.33 3.58
CA PRO A 143 -4.39 -10.91 3.53
C PRO A 143 -4.73 -11.59 2.20
#